data_AF-A0AAP5I6D4-F1
#
_entry.id   AF-A0AAP5I6D4-F1
#
_cell.length_a   1.000
_cell.length_b   1.000
_cell.length_c   1.000
_cell.angle_alpha   90.00
_cell.angle_beta   90.00
_cell.angle_gamma   90.00
#
_symmetry.space_group_name_H-M   'P 1'
#
loop_
_entity.id
_entity.type
_entity.pdbx_description
1 polymer ?
#
loop_
_entity_poly.entity_id
_entity_poly.type
_entity_poly.pdbx_seq_one_letter_code
_entity_poly.pdbx_strand_id
1 'polypeptide(L)' 'MSQYIEPLNLQISRDSLNQGEYAIRQELALQLYAQNIFTFAQARQLANLSV' A
#
# COMPACT_ATOMS: atom_id res chain seq x y z
N MET A 1 8.77 -11.51 24.50
CA MET A 1 7.93 -10.37 24.08
C MET A 1 7.34 -10.73 22.73
N SER A 2 6.08 -11.19 22.69
CA SER A 2 5.41 -11.48 21.42
C SER A 2 5.09 -10.15 20.75
N GLN A 3 5.71 -9.88 19.61
CA GLN A 3 5.43 -8.70 18.81
C GLN A 3 3.99 -8.84 18.29
N TYR A 4 3.05 -8.08 18.84
CA TYR A 4 1.69 -8.03 18.33
C TYR A 4 1.73 -7.36 16.96
N ILE A 5 1.54 -8.17 15.92
CA ILE A 5 1.37 -7.69 14.55
C ILE A 5 -0.13 -7.46 14.41
N GLU A 6 -0.57 -6.20 14.44
CA GLU A 6 -1.96 -5.88 14.17
C GLU A 6 -2.26 -6.24 12.71
N PRO A 7 -3.30 -7.06 12.44
CA PRO A 7 -3.63 -7.43 11.08
C PRO A 7 -4.06 -6.19 10.32
N LEU A 8 -3.28 -5.85 9.30
CA LEU A 8 -3.56 -4.71 8.45
C LEU A 8 -4.64 -5.09 7.43
N ASN A 9 -5.81 -4.46 7.54
CA ASN A 9 -6.90 -4.67 6.58
C ASN A 9 -6.63 -3.85 5.31
N LEU A 10 -5.85 -4.42 4.39
CA LEU A 10 -5.70 -3.88 3.04
C LEU A 10 -6.77 -4.48 2.14
N GLN A 11 -7.48 -3.62 1.42
CA GLN A 11 -8.50 -4.01 0.46
C GLN A 11 -8.02 -3.65 -0.93
N ILE A 12 -7.89 -4.63 -1.81
CA ILE A 12 -7.55 -4.37 -3.20
C ILE A 12 -8.82 -4.37 -4.05
N SER A 13 -9.02 -3.31 -4.80
CA SER A 13 -10.09 -3.20 -5.79
C SER A 13 -9.83 -4.15 -6.95
N ARG A 14 -10.90 -4.73 -7.51
CA ARG A 14 -10.79 -5.57 -8.71
C ARG A 14 -10.27 -4.80 -9.91
N ASP A 15 -10.55 -3.51 -10.02
CA ASP A 15 -9.95 -2.63 -11.04
C ASP A 15 -8.43 -2.61 -10.95
N SER A 16 -7.90 -2.43 -9.74
CA SER A 16 -6.45 -2.45 -9.47
C SER A 16 -5.83 -3.80 -9.81
N LEU A 17 -6.53 -4.92 -9.54
CA LEU A 17 -6.11 -6.26 -9.98
C LEU A 17 -6.05 -6.39 -11.50
N ASN A 18 -7.03 -5.85 -12.22
CA ASN A 18 -7.08 -5.91 -13.69
C ASN A 18 -6.03 -5.01 -14.35
N GLN A 19 -5.63 -3.92 -13.69
CA GLN A 19 -4.59 -3.00 -14.17
C GLN A 19 -3.16 -3.48 -13.85
N GLY A 20 -3.03 -4.58 -13.12
CA GLY A 20 -1.76 -5.26 -12.86
C GLY A 20 -0.97 -4.69 -11.68
N GLU A 21 0.26 -5.16 -11.54
CA GLU A 21 1.09 -4.98 -10.33
C GLU A 21 1.29 -3.51 -9.94
N TYR A 22 1.34 -2.59 -10.92
CA TYR A 22 1.51 -1.16 -10.66
C TYR A 22 0.31 -0.54 -9.95
N ALA A 23 -0.91 -0.80 -10.42
CA ALA A 23 -2.14 -0.27 -9.82
C ALA A 23 -2.37 -0.84 -8.42
N ILE A 24 -2.10 -2.14 -8.24
CA ILE A 24 -2.13 -2.78 -6.92
C ILE A 24 -1.18 -2.06 -5.97
N ARG A 25 0.07 -1.82 -6.38
CA ARG A 25 1.06 -1.14 -5.54
C ARG A 25 0.67 0.31 -5.19
N GLN A 26 0.09 1.05 -6.13
CA GLN A 26 -0.45 2.39 -5.86
C GLN A 26 -1.57 2.36 -4.81
N GLU A 27 -2.50 1.43 -4.93
CA GLU A 27 -3.64 1.34 -4.01
C GLU A 27 -3.18 0.91 -2.60
N LEU A 28 -2.25 -0.04 -2.51
CA LEU A 28 -1.59 -0.40 -1.24
C LEU A 28 -0.89 0.80 -0.63
N ALA A 29 -0.15 1.58 -1.44
CA ALA A 29 0.59 2.75 -0.97
C ALA A 29 -0.34 3.80 -0.36
N LEU A 30 -1.47 4.06 -1.03
CA LEU A 30 -2.50 4.98 -0.55
C LEU A 30 -3.13 4.49 0.77
N GLN A 31 -3.45 3.20 0.86
CA GLN A 31 -4.02 2.63 2.09
C GLN A 31 -3.04 2.62 3.26
N LEU A 32 -1.76 2.36 3.00
CA LEU A 32 -0.69 2.41 3.99
C LEU A 32 -0.43 3.84 4.47
N TYR A 33 -0.51 4.82 3.57
CA TYR A 33 -0.41 6.24 3.91
C TYR A 33 -1.63 6.72 4.72
N ALA A 34 -2.85 6.36 4.30
CA ALA A 34 -4.08 6.73 4.99
C ALA A 34 -4.15 6.16 6.43
N GLN A 35 -3.55 4.98 6.65
CA GLN A 35 -3.45 4.36 7.97
C GLN A 35 -2.26 4.86 8.79
N ASN A 36 -1.54 5.90 8.33
CA ASN A 36 -0.34 6.46 8.98
C ASN A 36 0.79 5.44 9.23
N ILE A 37 0.79 4.32 8.50
CA ILE A 37 1.83 3.29 8.58
C ILE A 37 3.04 3.72 7.77
N PHE A 38 2.79 4.25 6.57
CA PHE A 38 3.83 4.78 5.69
C PHE A 38 3.81 6.30 5.67
N THR A 39 5.01 6.89 5.64
CA THR A 39 5.20 8.29 5.26
C THR A 39 4.98 8.47 3.76
N PHE A 40 4.74 9.70 3.31
CA PHE A 40 4.57 10.00 1.88
C PHE A 40 5.73 9.45 1.03
N ALA A 41 6.97 9.56 1.51
CA ALA A 41 8.15 9.03 0.83
C ALA A 41 8.09 7.50 0.68
N GLN A 42 7.70 6.78 1.74
CA GLN A 42 7.58 5.31 1.71
C GLN A 42 6.42 4.85 0.82
N ALA A 43 5.28 5.53 0.88
CA ALA A 43 4.16 5.27 -0.03
C ALA A 43 4.55 5.54 -1.50
N ARG A 44 5.29 6.62 -1.79
CA ARG A 44 5.78 6.94 -3.13
C ARG A 44 6.73 5.88 -3.68
N GLN A 45 7.64 5.37 -2.84
CA GLN A 45 8.54 4.27 -3.19
C GLN A 45 7.75 2.98 -3.47
N LEU A 46 6.76 2.65 -2.63
CA LEU A 46 5.93 1.45 -2.83
C LEU A 46 5.11 1.52 -4.12
N ALA A 47 4.52 2.68 -4.40
CA ALA A 47 3.79 2.95 -5.64
C ALA A 47 4.69 2.92 -6.90
N ASN A 48 5.99 2.68 -6.73
CA ASN A 48 7.01 2.74 -7.78
C ASN A 48 6.88 4.01 -8.63
N LEU A 49 6.54 5.13 -7.98
CA LEU A 49 6.52 6.48 -8.56
C LEU A 49 7.95 7.07 -8.65
N SER A 50 8.97 6.22 -8.52
CA SER A 50 10.34 6.58 -8.84
C SER A 50 10.42 6.80 -10.35
N VAL A 51 10.40 8.08 -10.75
CA VAL A 51 10.79 8.57 -12.07
C VAL A 51 12.12 7.96 -12.51
#